data_AF-A0A2D6WIJ4-F1
#
_entry.id   AF-A0A2D6WIJ4-F1
#
_cell.length_a   1.000
_cell.length_b   1.000
_cell.length_c   1.000
_cell.angle_alpha   90.00
_cell.angle_beta   90.00
_cell.angle_gamma   90.00
#
_symmetry.space_group_name_H-M   'P 1'
#
loop_
_entity.id
_entity.type
_entity.pdbx_description
1 polymer ?
#
loop_
_entity_poly.entity_id
_entity_poly.type
_entity_poly.pdbx_seq_one_letter_code
_entity_poly.pdbx_strand_id
1 'polypeptide(L)' 'YEVRKLLNEKHGIRVEKYLPKELDFLEKYRTEEGGLRLLPIHLAETGGIDGFYIVKLVKV' A
#
# COMPACT_ATOMS: atom_id res chain seq x y z
N TYR A 1 2.50 -10.92 -0.24
CA TYR A 1 3.24 -12.06 0.34
C TYR A 1 4.47 -11.56 1.10
N GLU A 2 5.34 -10.78 0.46
CA GLU A 2 6.56 -10.23 1.10
C GLU A 2 6.33 -9.46 2.40
N VAL A 3 5.35 -8.55 2.47
CA VAL A 3 5.08 -7.80 3.71
C VAL A 3 4.68 -8.73 4.86
N ARG A 4 3.82 -9.71 4.60
CA ARG A 4 3.40 -10.69 5.62
C ARG A 4 4.58 -11.54 6.10
N LYS A 5 5.46 -11.96 5.18
CA LYS A 5 6.70 -12.67 5.52
C LYS A 5 7.60 -11.80 6.41
N LEU A 6 7.81 -10.53 6.03
CA LEU A 6 8.64 -9.59 6.78
C LEU A 6 8.12 -9.35 8.20
N LEU A 7 6.80 -9.18 8.37
CA LEU A 7 6.18 -9.00 9.69
C LEU A 7 6.31 -10.26 10.57
N ASN A 8 6.30 -11.45 9.98
CA ASN A 8 6.53 -12.70 10.71
C ASN A 8 8.00 -12.87 11.14
N GLU A 9 8.94 -12.42 10.32
CA GLU A 9 10.39 -12.53 10.61
C GLU A 9 10.92 -11.41 11.52
N LYS A 10 10.22 -10.26 11.58
CA LYS A 10 10.65 -9.08 12.33
C LYS A 10 9.55 -8.63 13.29
N HIS A 11 9.68 -9.03 14.56
CA HIS A 11 8.71 -8.69 15.61
C HIS A 11 8.73 -7.23 16.10
N GLY A 12 9.72 -6.43 15.68
CA GLY A 12 9.88 -5.03 16.07
C GLY A 12 9.29 -4.02 15.08
N ILE A 13 8.44 -4.47 14.15
CA ILE A 13 7.81 -3.60 13.16
C ILE A 13 6.32 -3.93 13.05
N ARG A 14 5.51 -2.94 12.69
CA ARG A 14 4.09 -3.11 12.41
C ARG A 14 3.66 -2.27 11.22
N VAL A 15 2.55 -2.67 10.59
CA VAL A 15 1.89 -1.83 9.59
C VAL A 15 1.16 -0.70 10.31
N GLU A 16 1.46 0.53 9.91
CA GLU A 16 0.79 1.73 10.38
C GLU A 16 -0.26 2.17 9.35
N LYS A 17 -1.45 2.51 9.83
CA LYS A 17 -2.49 3.02 8.95
C LYS A 17 -2.07 4.40 8.42
N TYR A 18 -2.33 4.63 7.14
CA TYR A 18 -2.27 5.99 6.62
C TYR A 18 -3.38 6.84 7.29
N LEU A 19 -3.06 8.10 7.60
CA LEU A 19 -4.01 9.07 8.11
C LEU A 19 -5.02 9.42 7.01
N PRO A 20 -6.26 9.80 7.35
CA PRO A 20 -7.27 10.16 6.34
C PRO A 20 -6.79 11.22 5.33
N LYS A 21 -6.02 12.21 5.79
CA LYS A 21 -5.41 13.25 4.93
C LYS A 21 -4.35 12.72 3.94
N GLU A 22 -3.74 11.59 4.25
CA GLU A 22 -2.74 10.92 3.38
C GLU A 22 -3.43 10.06 2.31
N LEU A 23 -4.74 9.83 2.47
CA LEU A 23 -5.46 8.78 1.74
C LEU A 23 -6.49 9.29 0.75
N ASP A 24 -6.75 10.60 0.67
CA ASP A 24 -7.84 11.24 -0.08
C ASP A 24 -8.42 10.43 -1.27
N PHE A 25 -8.06 10.72 -2.52
CA PHE A 25 -8.49 9.97 -3.71
C PHE A 25 -8.02 8.50 -3.75
N LEU A 26 -7.28 8.04 -2.73
CA LEU A 26 -6.66 6.73 -2.63
C LEU A 26 -7.40 5.77 -1.70
N GLU A 27 -8.40 6.21 -0.93
CA GLU A 27 -9.09 5.40 0.08
C GLU A 27 -9.69 4.12 -0.54
N LYS A 28 -10.21 4.22 -1.76
CA LYS A 28 -10.75 3.08 -2.53
C LYS A 28 -9.71 2.01 -2.90
N TYR A 29 -8.43 2.31 -2.74
CA TYR A 29 -7.32 1.39 -3.01
C TYR A 29 -6.75 0.77 -1.72
N ARG A 30 -7.38 1.00 -0.56
CA ARG A 30 -6.94 0.44 0.72
C ARG A 30 -7.06 -1.08 0.72
N THR A 31 -6.01 -1.76 1.19
CA THR A 31 -6.00 -3.21 1.41
C THR A 31 -6.39 -3.56 2.84
N GLU A 32 -6.81 -4.80 3.08
CA GLU A 32 -7.21 -5.28 4.42
C GLU A 32 -6.08 -5.17 5.44
N GLU A 33 -4.83 -5.38 5.01
CA GLU A 33 -3.65 -5.26 5.86
C GLU A 33 -3.23 -3.80 6.15
N GLY A 34 -3.95 -2.81 5.60
CA GLY A 34 -3.70 -1.38 5.84
C GLY A 34 -2.76 -0.69 4.86
N GLY A 35 -2.38 -1.37 3.77
CA GLY A 35 -1.61 -0.82 2.66
C GLY A 35 -2.49 -0.15 1.59
N LEU A 36 -1.85 0.20 0.47
CA LEU A 36 -2.50 0.68 -0.75
C LEU A 36 -2.09 -0.18 -1.93
N ARG A 37 -3.07 -0.55 -2.77
CA ARG A 37 -2.84 -1.29 -4.01
C ARG A 37 -3.59 -0.65 -5.17
N LEU A 38 -2.85 -0.23 -6.18
CA LEU A 38 -3.39 0.21 -7.46
C LEU A 38 -3.07 -0.83 -8.53
N LEU A 39 -4.08 -1.26 -9.28
CA LEU A 39 -3.87 -2.02 -10.51
C LEU A 39 -3.46 -1.06 -11.63
N PRO A 40 -2.66 -1.51 -12.61
CA PRO A 40 -2.28 -0.64 -13.71
C PRO A 40 -3.52 -0.10 -14.43
N ILE A 41 -3.50 1.19 -14.75
CA ILE A 41 -4.55 1.85 -15.52
C ILE A 41 -3.90 2.40 -16.79
N HIS A 42 -4.19 1.77 -17.93
CA HIS A 42 -3.72 2.21 -19.24
C HIS A 42 -4.83 3.02 -19.92
N LEU A 43 -4.78 4.35 -19.79
CA LEU A 43 -5.85 5.24 -20.27
C LEU A 43 -5.73 5.56 -21.77
N ALA A 44 -4.54 5.40 -22.38
CA ALA A 44 -4.26 5.60 -23.79
C ALA A 44 -2.97 4.86 -24.21
N GLU A 45 -2.64 4.86 -25.50
CA GLU A 45 -1.38 4.28 -26.03
C GLU A 45 -0.12 4.87 -25.36
N THR A 46 -0.19 6.14 -24.94
CA THR A 46 0.87 6.82 -24.19
C THR A 46 0.30 7.52 -22.96
N GLY A 47 0.01 6.73 -21.92
CA GLY A 47 -0.38 7.30 -20.63
C GLY A 47 -1.07 6.31 -19.71
N GLY A 48 -1.05 6.65 -18.44
CA GLY A 48 -1.59 5.78 -17.40
C GLY A 48 -0.77 5.84 -16.13
N ILE A 49 -1.05 4.89 -15.26
CA ILE A 49 -0.26 4.65 -14.06
C ILE A 49 0.06 3.16 -13.99
N ASP A 50 1.33 2.86 -13.72
CA ASP A 50 1.72 1.50 -13.42
C ASP A 50 1.08 1.07 -12.11
N GLY A 51 0.74 -0.22 -12.05
CA GLY A 51 0.24 -0.79 -10.82
C GLY A 51 1.29 -0.71 -9.73
N PHE A 52 0.87 -0.36 -8.51
CA PHE A 52 1.77 -0.31 -7.37
C PHE A 52 1.14 -0.94 -6.13
N TYR A 53 2.02 -1.30 -5.20
CA TYR A 53 1.66 -1.71 -3.87
C TYR A 53 2.60 -1.04 -2.86
N ILE A 54 2.03 -0.35 -1.87
CA ILE A 54 2.80 0.34 -0.83
C ILE A 54 2.21 0.07 0.55
N VAL A 55 3.10 0.02 1.55
CA VAL A 55 2.75 -0.12 2.97
C VAL A 55 3.63 0.80 3.80
N LYS A 56 3.07 1.38 4.86
CA LYS A 56 3.82 2.16 5.85
C LYS A 56 4.18 1.25 7.03
N LEU A 57 5.47 1.03 7.23
CA LEU A 57 5.98 0.24 8.37
C LEU A 57 6.59 1.18 9.40
N VAL A 58 6.27 0.96 10.67
CA VAL A 58 6.86 1.69 11.80
C VAL A 58 7.53 0.72 12.76
N LYS A 59 8.61 1.17 13.39
CA LYS A 59 9.26 0.44 14.48
C LYS A 59 8.36 0.48 15.73
N VAL A 60 8.25 -0.65 16.41
CA VAL A 60 7.57 -0.79 17.71
C VAL A 60 8.57 -0.53 18.83
#